data_AF-A0A970A9M0-F1
#
_entry.id   AF-A0A970A9M0-F1
#
_cell.length_a   1.000
_cell.length_b   1.000
_cell.length_c   1.000
_cell.angle_alpha   90.00
_cell.angle_beta   90.00
_cell.angle_gamma   90.00
#
_symmetry.space_group_name_H-M   'P 1'
#
loop_
_entity.id
_entity.type
_entity.pdbx_description
1 polymer ?
#
loop_
_entity_poly.entity_id
_entity_poly.type
_entity_poly.pdbx_seq_one_letter_code
_entity_poly.pdbx_strand_id
1 'polypeptide(L)'
;MPQYTEATERHLKWVSSLEDIRKLSVESQKELFKEEQLKHLDYLLVSAANCQHCTFVIDKELVNETPVPSYSTLRRFSYFLNAYGWYLADKGNYEKAAETFIHLFRFGTNLSNDRLILSLGAGSTFQEMALSSIEKLLELPDNKKFRKIINDYFKTLPKPATDYRKVMRNEQRYIENIFESLELLPGLLVDAYIFKEDDYKKKKTSVSVKSSDMSCVLNQRVLTGAVEMYLMDHEDFVLEKDSDFIKKLVEEKYLKVRPVCENKGVYSAAFSPDGDAVIRCSCGVTQHQIEEKIEKEDSRFSPELSKAIDKYIKSKTFTKEKKELMEFYKEQNQLDIYSAADDSKVEKFIRRVKESKNKLVNNLVFNSEGLIKRLRSIQKRVDKLAAL
;
A
#
# COMPACT_ATOMS: atom_id res chain seq x y z
N MET A 1 -14.03 -5.69 9.31
CA MET A 1 -13.29 -4.49 9.73
C MET A 1 -14.21 -3.63 10.58
N PRO A 2 -13.72 -3.02 11.67
CA PRO A 2 -14.45 -1.98 12.36
C PRO A 2 -14.80 -0.85 11.40
N GLN A 3 -15.98 -0.26 11.56
CA GLN A 3 -16.43 0.87 10.77
C GLN A 3 -16.04 2.14 11.52
N TYR A 4 -15.23 3.00 10.89
CA TYR A 4 -14.80 4.28 11.44
C TYR A 4 -14.70 5.35 10.34
N THR A 5 -14.80 6.62 10.73
CA THR A 5 -14.71 7.77 9.83
C THR A 5 -13.35 7.90 9.15
N GLU A 6 -13.32 8.57 8.00
CA GLU A 6 -12.06 8.89 7.30
C GLU A 6 -11.14 9.79 8.13
N ALA A 7 -11.71 10.69 8.94
CA ALA A 7 -10.95 11.52 9.88
C ALA A 7 -10.16 10.64 10.86
N THR A 8 -10.85 9.68 11.50
CA THR A 8 -10.22 8.70 12.38
C THR A 8 -9.16 7.86 11.63
N GLU A 9 -9.42 7.46 10.38
CA GLU A 9 -8.45 6.71 9.55
C GLU A 9 -7.14 7.49 9.32
N ARG A 10 -7.20 8.81 9.06
CA ARG A 10 -6.01 9.63 8.75
C ARG A 10 -4.98 9.60 9.88
N HIS A 11 -5.41 9.42 11.12
CA HIS A 11 -4.53 9.37 12.29
C HIS A 11 -3.97 7.98 12.58
N LEU A 12 -4.70 6.91 12.24
CA LEU A 12 -4.30 5.52 12.54
C LEU A 12 -2.94 5.14 11.96
N LYS A 13 -2.60 5.64 10.76
CA LYS A 13 -1.31 5.34 10.11
C LYS A 13 -0.09 5.84 10.90
N TRP A 14 -0.28 6.79 11.80
CA TRP A 14 0.78 7.40 12.59
C TRP A 14 0.89 6.85 14.01
N VAL A 15 -0.07 6.03 14.45
CA VAL A 15 -0.04 5.47 15.79
C VAL A 15 1.08 4.45 15.89
N SER A 16 2.13 4.77 16.65
CA SER A 16 3.32 3.92 16.77
C SER A 16 3.86 3.82 18.22
N SER A 17 3.15 4.39 19.18
CA SER A 17 3.56 4.51 20.58
C SER A 17 2.37 4.81 21.51
N LEU A 18 2.62 4.77 22.82
CA LEU A 18 1.67 5.24 23.85
C LEU A 18 1.35 6.73 23.73
N GLU A 19 2.31 7.54 23.29
CA GLU A 19 2.07 8.98 23.11
C GLU A 19 1.12 9.22 21.94
N ASP A 20 1.31 8.50 20.84
CA ASP A 20 0.49 8.67 19.63
C ASP A 20 -0.96 8.25 19.86
N ILE A 21 -1.21 7.16 20.60
CA ILE A 21 -2.58 6.73 20.90
C ILE A 21 -3.30 7.74 21.81
N ARG A 22 -2.57 8.39 22.74
CA ARG A 22 -3.12 9.43 23.63
C ARG A 22 -3.45 10.72 22.89
N LYS A 23 -2.83 10.98 21.74
CA LYS A 23 -3.13 12.12 20.86
C LYS A 23 -4.41 11.91 20.05
N LEU A 24 -4.95 10.69 19.97
CA LEU A 24 -6.26 10.48 19.35
C LEU A 24 -7.36 11.11 20.21
N SER A 25 -8.30 11.80 19.57
CA SER A 25 -9.47 12.37 20.25
C SER A 25 -10.26 11.27 20.98
N VAL A 26 -10.96 11.67 22.05
CA VAL A 26 -11.79 10.75 22.84
C VAL A 26 -12.89 10.16 21.97
N GLU A 27 -13.41 10.93 21.03
CA GLU A 27 -14.42 10.55 20.05
C GLU A 27 -13.88 9.45 19.12
N SER A 28 -12.68 9.64 18.54
CA SER A 28 -12.04 8.62 17.70
C SER A 28 -11.72 7.34 18.50
N GLN A 29 -11.28 7.46 19.75
CA GLN A 29 -11.06 6.29 20.60
C GLN A 29 -12.37 5.52 20.89
N LYS A 30 -13.46 6.23 21.20
CA LYS A 30 -14.79 5.62 21.40
C LYS A 30 -15.33 4.98 20.12
N GLU A 31 -15.05 5.57 18.97
CA GLU A 31 -15.42 5.04 17.67
C GLU A 31 -14.69 3.73 17.37
N LEU A 32 -13.35 3.72 17.56
CA LEU A 32 -12.48 2.60 17.22
C LEU A 32 -12.59 1.40 18.17
N PHE A 33 -12.78 1.67 19.46
CA PHE A 33 -12.61 0.68 20.51
C PHE A 33 -13.93 0.33 21.21
N LYS A 34 -15.02 0.24 20.44
CA LYS A 34 -16.32 -0.24 20.94
C LYS A 34 -16.19 -1.68 21.42
N GLU A 35 -16.52 -1.91 22.68
CA GLU A 35 -16.25 -3.18 23.38
C GLU A 35 -16.83 -4.42 22.67
N GLU A 36 -18.04 -4.30 22.11
CA GLU A 36 -18.70 -5.38 21.36
C GLU A 36 -17.94 -5.78 20.09
N GLN A 37 -17.40 -4.79 19.36
CA GLN A 37 -16.61 -5.03 18.14
C GLN A 37 -15.26 -5.68 18.48
N LEU A 38 -14.64 -5.26 19.58
CA LEU A 38 -13.36 -5.78 20.03
C LEU A 38 -13.45 -7.23 20.52
N LYS A 39 -14.50 -7.60 21.26
CA LYS A 39 -14.71 -8.99 21.69
C LYS A 39 -14.80 -9.96 20.51
N HIS A 40 -15.53 -9.58 19.47
CA HIS A 40 -15.63 -10.39 18.27
C HIS A 40 -14.30 -10.47 17.51
N LEU A 41 -13.59 -9.35 17.41
CA LEU A 41 -12.27 -9.30 16.78
C LEU A 41 -11.25 -10.19 17.50
N ASP A 42 -11.15 -10.11 18.83
CA ASP A 42 -10.22 -10.91 19.63
C ASP A 42 -10.45 -12.40 19.36
N TYR A 43 -11.72 -12.83 19.38
CA TYR A 43 -12.09 -14.20 19.06
C TYR A 43 -11.63 -14.62 17.65
N LEU A 44 -11.81 -13.75 16.64
CA LEU A 44 -11.38 -14.03 15.28
C LEU A 44 -9.86 -14.08 15.13
N LEU A 45 -9.12 -13.18 15.79
CA LEU A 45 -7.66 -13.16 15.75
C LEU A 45 -7.06 -14.41 16.39
N VAL A 46 -7.60 -14.85 17.53
CA VAL A 46 -7.20 -16.09 18.20
C VAL A 46 -7.57 -17.31 17.35
N SER A 47 -8.78 -17.35 16.79
CA SER A 47 -9.23 -18.44 15.92
C SER A 47 -8.36 -18.56 14.67
N ALA A 48 -8.03 -17.44 14.03
CA ALA A 48 -7.14 -17.40 12.89
C ALA A 48 -5.70 -17.81 13.27
N ALA A 49 -5.22 -17.42 14.46
CA ALA A 49 -3.92 -17.83 14.97
C ALA A 49 -3.84 -19.35 15.23
N ASN A 50 -4.94 -19.98 15.64
CA ASN A 50 -4.97 -21.42 15.88
C ASN A 50 -5.13 -22.25 14.60
N CYS A 51 -5.58 -21.63 13.50
CA CYS A 51 -5.84 -22.34 12.27
C CYS A 51 -4.59 -22.45 11.38
N GLN A 52 -4.03 -23.66 11.27
CA GLN A 52 -2.85 -23.95 10.44
C GLN A 52 -3.11 -23.84 8.93
N HIS A 53 -4.38 -23.84 8.51
CA HIS A 53 -4.80 -23.83 7.11
C HIS A 53 -5.63 -22.59 6.72
N CYS A 54 -5.89 -21.68 7.67
CA CYS A 54 -6.65 -20.46 7.39
C CYS A 54 -5.68 -19.40 6.91
N THR A 55 -5.80 -19.05 5.64
CA THR A 55 -5.20 -17.84 5.10
C THR A 55 -6.24 -16.74 5.20
N PHE A 56 -5.82 -15.51 5.51
CA PHE A 56 -6.72 -14.34 5.47
C PHE A 56 -7.10 -13.95 4.04
N VAL A 57 -6.55 -14.64 3.03
CA VAL A 57 -6.69 -14.27 1.64
C VAL A 57 -6.76 -15.52 0.77
N ILE A 58 -7.92 -15.71 0.14
CA ILE A 58 -8.26 -16.87 -0.69
C ILE A 58 -7.76 -16.57 -2.10
N ASP A 59 -6.54 -16.98 -2.46
CA ASP A 59 -6.22 -17.18 -3.88
C ASP A 59 -5.35 -18.42 -4.00
N LYS A 60 -6.03 -19.55 -4.15
CA LYS A 60 -5.39 -20.87 -4.27
C LYS A 60 -4.96 -21.18 -5.70
N GLU A 61 -5.51 -20.46 -6.68
CA GLU A 61 -5.39 -20.77 -8.09
C GLU A 61 -4.36 -19.88 -8.81
N LEU A 62 -3.98 -18.75 -8.20
CA LEU A 62 -3.02 -17.79 -8.77
C LEU A 62 -3.50 -17.31 -10.14
N VAL A 63 -4.76 -16.86 -10.18
CA VAL A 63 -5.44 -16.34 -11.38
C VAL A 63 -6.07 -14.98 -11.05
N ASN A 64 -6.20 -14.12 -12.05
CA ASN A 64 -6.66 -12.73 -11.86
C ASN A 64 -8.11 -12.60 -11.38
N GLU A 65 -8.88 -13.67 -11.48
CA GLU A 65 -10.32 -13.70 -11.21
C GLU A 65 -10.63 -13.93 -9.72
N THR A 66 -9.63 -14.30 -8.92
CA THR A 66 -9.90 -14.61 -7.51
C THR A 66 -10.16 -13.34 -6.70
N PRO A 67 -11.29 -13.22 -6.00
CA PRO A 67 -11.60 -12.03 -5.22
C PRO A 67 -10.63 -11.86 -4.04
N VAL A 68 -9.88 -10.75 -4.08
CA VAL A 68 -8.93 -10.34 -3.04
C VAL A 68 -9.45 -9.08 -2.36
N PRO A 69 -9.45 -8.99 -1.01
CA PRO A 69 -9.60 -7.70 -0.36
C PRO A 69 -8.56 -6.72 -0.88
N SER A 70 -8.97 -5.50 -1.23
CA SER A 70 -8.03 -4.51 -1.78
C SER A 70 -6.84 -4.28 -0.84
N TYR A 71 -5.65 -4.00 -1.38
CA TYR A 71 -4.48 -3.69 -0.55
C TYR A 71 -4.71 -2.50 0.40
N SER A 72 -5.62 -1.58 0.05
CA SER A 72 -6.07 -0.52 0.94
C SER A 72 -6.76 -1.08 2.19
N THR A 73 -7.69 -2.03 1.99
CA THR A 73 -8.39 -2.73 3.08
C THR A 73 -7.42 -3.45 4.02
N LEU A 74 -6.46 -4.21 3.45
CA LEU A 74 -5.46 -4.94 4.25
C LEU A 74 -4.58 -3.99 5.08
N ARG A 75 -4.25 -2.82 4.52
CA ARG A 75 -3.43 -1.79 5.17
C ARG A 75 -4.17 -1.04 6.27
N ARG A 76 -5.44 -0.69 6.02
CA ARG A 76 -6.32 -0.11 7.05
C ARG A 76 -6.44 -1.04 8.24
N PHE A 77 -6.62 -2.33 7.98
CA PHE A 77 -6.68 -3.33 9.02
C PHE A 77 -5.39 -3.43 9.84
N SER A 78 -4.21 -3.38 9.19
CA SER A 78 -2.94 -3.40 9.92
C SER A 78 -2.72 -2.16 10.79
N TYR A 79 -3.07 -0.96 10.30
CA TYR A 79 -3.03 0.26 11.11
C TYR A 79 -3.97 0.18 12.30
N PHE A 80 -5.19 -0.33 12.09
CA PHE A 80 -6.15 -0.53 13.18
C PHE A 80 -5.62 -1.52 14.23
N LEU A 81 -5.09 -2.68 13.83
CA LEU A 81 -4.51 -3.64 14.79
C LEU A 81 -3.34 -3.04 15.58
N ASN A 82 -2.48 -2.25 14.91
CA ASN A 82 -1.38 -1.57 15.57
C ASN A 82 -1.88 -0.56 16.61
N ALA A 83 -2.86 0.27 16.24
CA ALA A 83 -3.47 1.21 17.17
C ALA A 83 -4.18 0.50 18.33
N TYR A 84 -4.84 -0.63 18.06
CA TYR A 84 -5.50 -1.42 19.09
C TYR A 84 -4.52 -2.00 20.12
N GLY A 85 -3.37 -2.51 19.67
CA GLY A 85 -2.30 -2.95 20.57
C GLY A 85 -1.81 -1.82 21.48
N TRP A 86 -1.62 -0.62 20.93
CA TRP A 86 -1.23 0.56 21.73
C TRP A 86 -2.33 1.03 22.67
N TYR A 87 -3.60 0.96 22.28
CA TYR A 87 -4.74 1.22 23.16
C TYR A 87 -4.78 0.26 24.35
N LEU A 88 -4.57 -1.04 24.11
CA LEU A 88 -4.50 -2.04 25.18
C LEU A 88 -3.34 -1.76 26.16
N ALA A 89 -2.18 -1.37 25.63
CA ALA A 89 -1.04 -0.98 26.44
C ALA A 89 -1.31 0.29 27.27
N ASP A 90 -2.03 1.27 26.72
CA ASP A 90 -2.44 2.48 27.45
C ASP A 90 -3.42 2.16 28.60
N LYS A 91 -4.26 1.14 28.43
CA LYS A 91 -5.11 0.60 29.51
C LYS A 91 -4.37 -0.31 30.51
N GLY A 92 -3.04 -0.44 30.40
CA GLY A 92 -2.23 -1.29 31.25
C GLY A 92 -2.32 -2.79 30.94
N ASN A 93 -2.98 -3.18 29.85
CA ASN A 93 -3.10 -4.56 29.42
C ASN A 93 -1.97 -4.95 28.46
N TYR A 94 -0.75 -5.01 29.01
CA TYR A 94 0.46 -5.24 28.20
C TYR A 94 0.56 -6.65 27.59
N GLU A 95 -0.05 -7.66 28.22
CA GLU A 95 -0.08 -9.03 27.68
C GLU A 95 -0.93 -9.09 26.41
N LYS A 96 -2.17 -8.57 26.45
CA LYS A 96 -3.00 -8.50 25.25
C LYS A 96 -2.42 -7.57 24.19
N ALA A 97 -1.75 -6.49 24.58
CA ALA A 97 -1.04 -5.63 23.64
C ALA A 97 0.04 -6.41 22.87
N ALA A 98 0.86 -7.20 23.58
CA ALA A 98 1.87 -8.05 22.97
C ALA A 98 1.25 -9.11 22.04
N GLU A 99 0.18 -9.79 22.47
CA GLU A 99 -0.57 -10.73 21.63
C GLU A 99 -1.11 -10.06 20.37
N THR A 100 -1.65 -8.85 20.48
CA THR A 100 -2.18 -8.08 19.33
C THR A 100 -1.08 -7.73 18.32
N PHE A 101 0.10 -7.31 18.78
CA PHE A 101 1.22 -7.08 17.88
C PHE A 101 1.75 -8.38 17.25
N ILE A 102 1.73 -9.50 17.98
CA ILE A 102 2.03 -10.84 17.43
C ILE A 102 1.03 -11.22 16.34
N HIS A 103 -0.27 -10.97 16.55
CA HIS A 103 -1.29 -11.20 15.53
C HIS A 103 -1.06 -10.35 14.28
N LEU A 104 -0.66 -9.08 14.43
CA LEU A 104 -0.28 -8.23 13.32
C LEU A 104 0.96 -8.77 12.57
N PHE A 105 1.99 -9.21 13.29
CA PHE A 105 3.18 -9.84 12.69
C PHE A 105 2.80 -11.10 11.90
N ARG A 106 1.94 -11.94 12.47
CA ARG A 106 1.46 -13.18 11.84
C ARG A 106 0.63 -12.89 10.61
N PHE A 107 -0.24 -11.87 10.65
CA PHE A 107 -0.99 -11.40 9.50
C PHE A 107 -0.05 -10.97 8.36
N GLY A 108 0.99 -10.19 8.66
CA GLY A 108 2.03 -9.83 7.70
C GLY A 108 2.75 -11.04 7.12
N THR A 109 3.09 -12.01 7.98
CA THR A 109 3.78 -13.27 7.58
C THR A 109 2.93 -14.12 6.65
N ASN A 110 1.63 -14.30 6.97
CA ASN A 110 0.71 -15.05 6.12
C ASN A 110 0.55 -14.34 4.77
N LEU A 111 0.32 -13.02 4.77
CA LEU A 111 0.23 -12.23 3.55
C LEU A 111 1.49 -12.34 2.69
N SER A 112 2.68 -12.36 3.31
CA SER A 112 3.94 -12.54 2.61
C SER A 112 4.13 -13.95 2.04
N ASN A 113 3.64 -15.00 2.72
CA ASN A 113 3.88 -16.39 2.34
C ASN A 113 2.82 -17.01 1.41
N ASP A 114 1.66 -16.36 1.27
CA ASP A 114 0.50 -16.91 0.56
C ASP A 114 0.39 -16.48 -0.91
N ARG A 115 1.15 -15.47 -1.37
CA ARG A 115 0.82 -14.74 -2.62
C ARG A 115 2.02 -14.31 -3.46
N LEU A 116 1.72 -13.46 -4.44
CA LEU A 116 2.61 -12.74 -5.36
C LEU A 116 3.53 -11.76 -4.63
N ILE A 117 4.54 -11.28 -5.35
CA ILE A 117 5.55 -10.33 -4.88
C ILE A 117 4.96 -9.06 -4.24
N LEU A 118 3.82 -8.56 -4.74
CA LEU A 118 3.13 -7.39 -4.16
C LEU A 118 2.65 -7.66 -2.73
N SER A 119 2.18 -8.88 -2.46
CA SER A 119 1.76 -9.29 -1.11
C SER A 119 2.96 -9.49 -0.19
N LEU A 120 4.10 -9.93 -0.70
CA LEU A 120 5.36 -9.92 0.05
C LEU A 120 5.77 -8.51 0.46
N GLY A 121 5.65 -7.53 -0.45
CA GLY A 121 5.91 -6.12 -0.15
C GLY A 121 5.00 -5.55 0.93
N ALA A 122 3.69 -5.80 0.84
CA ALA A 122 2.72 -5.36 1.85
C ALA A 122 2.93 -6.07 3.20
N GLY A 123 3.05 -7.41 3.18
CA GLY A 123 3.21 -8.22 4.39
C GLY A 123 4.48 -7.89 5.16
N SER A 124 5.61 -7.66 4.47
CA SER A 124 6.86 -7.23 5.11
C SER A 124 6.75 -5.86 5.78
N THR A 125 5.94 -4.95 5.22
CA THR A 125 5.64 -3.66 5.86
C THR A 125 4.85 -3.84 7.15
N PHE A 126 3.90 -4.78 7.18
CA PHE A 126 3.12 -5.10 8.39
C PHE A 126 3.97 -5.78 9.45
N GLN A 127 4.89 -6.67 9.05
CA GLN A 127 5.89 -7.26 9.94
C GLN A 127 6.79 -6.18 10.56
N GLU A 128 7.30 -5.22 9.78
CA GLU A 128 8.11 -4.11 10.29
C GLU A 128 7.35 -3.26 11.33
N MET A 129 6.08 -2.97 11.06
CA MET A 129 5.20 -2.24 11.97
C MET A 129 5.04 -2.99 13.29
N ALA A 130 4.68 -4.27 13.24
CA ALA A 130 4.53 -5.10 14.44
C ALA A 130 5.82 -5.20 15.25
N LEU A 131 6.95 -5.48 14.60
CA LEU A 131 8.25 -5.59 15.27
C LEU A 131 8.63 -4.27 15.95
N SER A 132 8.34 -3.13 15.32
CA SER A 132 8.66 -1.82 15.90
C SER A 132 7.81 -1.54 17.13
N SER A 133 6.54 -1.93 17.09
CA SER A 133 5.65 -1.82 18.26
C SER A 133 6.05 -2.77 19.39
N ILE A 134 6.46 -4.01 19.06
CA ILE A 134 6.97 -4.99 20.03
C ILE A 134 8.25 -4.50 20.71
N GLU A 135 9.20 -3.98 19.94
CA GLU A 135 10.46 -3.44 20.47
C GLU A 135 10.20 -2.27 21.42
N LYS A 136 9.36 -1.31 21.04
CA LYS A 136 8.96 -0.19 21.92
C LYS A 136 8.18 -0.66 23.15
N LEU A 137 7.34 -1.70 23.03
CA LEU A 137 6.62 -2.26 24.17
C LEU A 137 7.60 -2.87 25.19
N LEU A 138 8.66 -3.53 24.72
CA LEU A 138 9.70 -4.12 25.57
C LEU A 138 10.57 -3.07 26.31
N GLU A 139 10.57 -1.81 25.86
CA GLU A 139 11.26 -0.70 26.53
C GLU A 139 10.49 -0.19 27.78
N LEU A 140 9.23 -0.60 27.98
CA LEU A 140 8.43 -0.18 29.13
C LEU A 140 8.90 -0.83 30.44
N PRO A 141 8.76 -0.13 31.59
CA PRO A 141 9.04 -0.70 32.91
C PRO A 141 8.05 -1.83 33.24
N ASP A 142 8.54 -2.92 33.83
CA ASP A 142 7.80 -4.17 34.15
C ASP A 142 7.42 -5.07 32.93
N ASN A 143 8.41 -5.39 32.09
CA ASN A 143 8.21 -6.20 30.89
C ASN A 143 8.20 -7.73 31.08
N LYS A 144 8.42 -8.24 32.30
CA LYS A 144 8.65 -9.68 32.54
C LYS A 144 7.51 -10.57 32.06
N LYS A 145 6.26 -10.11 32.25
CA LYS A 145 5.05 -10.88 31.93
C LYS A 145 4.88 -11.10 30.42
N PHE A 146 4.94 -10.02 29.63
CA PHE A 146 4.73 -10.11 28.18
C PHE A 146 6.00 -10.46 27.39
N ARG A 147 7.20 -10.29 27.98
CA ARG A 147 8.46 -10.72 27.36
C ARG A 147 8.49 -12.23 27.08
N LYS A 148 7.94 -13.04 27.99
CA LYS A 148 7.83 -14.49 27.78
C LYS A 148 6.91 -14.82 26.61
N ILE A 149 5.75 -14.18 26.52
CA ILE A 149 4.77 -14.37 25.42
C ILE A 149 5.44 -14.10 24.06
N ILE A 150 6.16 -12.97 23.96
CA ILE A 150 6.90 -12.60 22.74
C ILE A 150 7.97 -13.66 22.43
N ASN A 151 8.80 -14.01 23.40
CA ASN A 151 9.89 -14.97 23.20
C ASN A 151 9.39 -16.36 22.76
N ASP A 152 8.36 -16.88 23.44
CA ASP A 152 7.77 -18.18 23.15
C ASP A 152 7.22 -18.21 21.71
N TYR A 153 6.54 -17.15 21.28
CA TYR A 153 6.06 -17.03 19.90
C TYR A 153 7.22 -17.03 18.88
N PHE A 154 8.18 -16.11 19.01
CA PHE A 154 9.26 -15.97 18.02
C PHE A 154 10.22 -17.17 17.97
N LYS A 155 10.35 -17.94 19.06
CA LYS A 155 11.07 -19.24 19.07
C LYS A 155 10.40 -20.32 18.23
N THR A 156 9.07 -20.29 18.10
CA THR A 156 8.31 -21.30 17.35
C THR A 156 8.26 -21.03 15.84
N LEU A 157 8.69 -19.84 15.39
CA LEU A 157 8.63 -19.48 13.99
C LEU A 157 9.61 -20.30 13.13
N PRO A 158 9.24 -20.63 11.87
CA PRO A 158 10.19 -21.16 10.92
C PRO A 158 11.33 -20.17 10.70
N LYS A 159 12.51 -20.69 10.36
CA LYS A 159 13.68 -19.88 9.97
C LYS A 159 14.00 -20.17 8.50
N PRO A 160 13.90 -19.17 7.60
CA PRO A 160 13.47 -17.79 7.83
C PRO A 160 11.95 -17.67 8.10
N ALA A 161 11.53 -16.58 8.77
CA ALA A 161 10.12 -16.32 9.08
C ALA A 161 9.26 -16.14 7.80
N THR A 162 9.87 -15.62 6.74
CA THR A 162 9.26 -15.46 5.41
C THR A 162 10.03 -16.28 4.39
N ASP A 163 9.36 -17.22 3.72
CA ASP A 163 9.98 -18.09 2.71
C ASP A 163 10.02 -17.40 1.34
N TYR A 164 11.08 -16.65 1.11
CA TYR A 164 11.30 -15.94 -0.16
C TYR A 164 11.26 -16.87 -1.38
N ARG A 165 11.82 -18.09 -1.28
CA ARG A 165 11.86 -19.03 -2.41
C ARG A 165 10.48 -19.56 -2.74
N LYS A 166 9.62 -19.80 -1.74
CA LYS A 166 8.21 -20.14 -1.98
C LYS A 166 7.49 -19.02 -2.73
N VAL A 167 7.68 -17.76 -2.32
CA VAL A 167 7.07 -16.62 -3.01
C VAL A 167 7.55 -16.51 -4.46
N MET A 168 8.85 -16.65 -4.72
CA MET A 168 9.38 -16.54 -6.09
C MET A 168 8.88 -17.67 -6.99
N ARG A 169 8.67 -18.88 -6.44
CA ARG A 169 8.02 -19.99 -7.17
C ARG A 169 6.56 -19.69 -7.49
N ASN A 170 5.82 -19.10 -6.55
CA ASN A 170 4.43 -18.70 -6.79
C ASN A 170 4.35 -17.59 -7.85
N GLU A 171 5.25 -16.60 -7.80
CA GLU A 171 5.35 -15.53 -8.79
C GLU A 171 5.65 -16.11 -10.18
N GLN A 172 6.63 -17.00 -10.29
CA GLN A 172 6.94 -17.68 -11.55
C GLN A 172 5.71 -18.39 -12.11
N ARG A 173 5.00 -19.16 -11.26
CA ARG A 173 3.80 -19.90 -11.68
C ARG A 173 2.68 -18.97 -12.13
N TYR A 174 2.49 -17.85 -11.44
CA TYR A 174 1.52 -16.84 -11.85
C TYR A 174 1.85 -16.24 -13.22
N ILE A 175 3.12 -15.93 -13.49
CA ILE A 175 3.58 -15.46 -14.79
C ILE A 175 3.39 -16.53 -15.88
N GLU A 176 3.65 -17.80 -15.57
CA GLU A 176 3.37 -18.94 -16.47
C GLU A 176 1.88 -19.00 -16.84
N ASN A 177 0.98 -18.94 -15.84
CA ASN A 177 -0.47 -18.91 -16.04
C ASN A 177 -0.93 -17.72 -16.90
N ILE A 178 -0.34 -16.53 -16.68
CA ILE A 178 -0.59 -15.36 -17.54
C ILE A 178 -0.22 -15.69 -18.98
N PHE A 179 0.96 -16.26 -19.22
CA PHE A 179 1.42 -16.59 -20.57
C PHE A 179 0.58 -17.64 -21.28
N GLU A 180 0.00 -18.60 -20.56
CA GLU A 180 -0.97 -19.55 -21.11
C GLU A 180 -2.27 -18.85 -21.50
N SER A 181 -2.67 -17.83 -20.74
CA SER A 181 -3.91 -17.08 -20.95
C SER A 181 -3.78 -15.97 -22.01
N LEU A 182 -2.58 -15.61 -22.44
CA LEU A 182 -2.35 -14.52 -23.41
C LEU A 182 -2.98 -14.73 -24.78
N GLU A 183 -3.20 -15.98 -25.20
CA GLU A 183 -3.87 -16.27 -26.47
C GLU A 183 -5.36 -15.91 -26.45
N LEU A 184 -5.98 -15.99 -25.27
CA LEU A 184 -7.40 -15.69 -25.04
C LEU A 184 -7.58 -14.25 -24.53
N LEU A 185 -6.61 -13.74 -23.78
CA LEU A 185 -6.63 -12.44 -23.12
C LEU A 185 -5.30 -11.68 -23.34
N PRO A 186 -5.04 -11.16 -24.56
CA PRO A 186 -3.80 -10.42 -24.85
C PRO A 186 -3.60 -9.20 -23.93
N GLY A 187 -4.69 -8.66 -23.37
CA GLY A 187 -4.67 -7.46 -22.52
C GLY A 187 -3.92 -7.55 -21.22
N LEU A 188 -3.60 -8.75 -20.76
CA LEU A 188 -2.76 -8.94 -19.59
C LEU A 188 -1.34 -8.35 -19.77
N LEU A 189 -0.86 -8.17 -21.01
CA LEU A 189 0.44 -7.52 -21.26
C LEU A 189 0.42 -5.98 -21.15
N VAL A 190 -0.76 -5.35 -21.17
CA VAL A 190 -0.90 -3.91 -20.94
C VAL A 190 -0.63 -3.60 -19.47
N ASP A 191 -1.24 -4.37 -18.57
CA ASP A 191 -1.08 -4.20 -17.12
C ASP A 191 0.35 -4.55 -16.65
N ALA A 192 1.11 -5.32 -17.44
CA ALA A 192 2.52 -5.60 -17.22
C ALA A 192 3.46 -4.46 -17.65
N TYR A 193 2.95 -3.32 -18.14
CA TYR A 193 3.72 -2.15 -18.59
C TYR A 193 4.79 -2.45 -19.68
N ILE A 194 4.69 -3.59 -20.36
CA ILE A 194 5.60 -4.00 -21.44
C ILE A 194 5.46 -3.06 -22.65
N PHE A 195 4.26 -2.52 -22.84
CA PHE A 195 3.95 -1.50 -23.83
C PHE A 195 3.70 -0.18 -23.10
N LYS A 196 4.71 0.67 -23.03
CA LYS A 196 4.55 2.05 -22.53
C LYS A 196 3.91 2.90 -23.63
N GLU A 197 3.08 3.88 -23.24
CA GLU A 197 2.50 4.87 -24.17
C GLU A 197 3.57 5.51 -25.11
N ASP A 198 4.83 5.58 -24.69
CA ASP A 198 5.92 6.17 -25.48
C ASP A 198 6.26 5.37 -26.76
N ASP A 199 6.04 4.05 -26.78
CA ASP A 199 6.22 3.22 -27.99
C ASP A 199 5.13 3.48 -29.04
N TYR A 200 4.02 4.14 -28.63
CA TYR A 200 2.92 4.56 -29.47
C TYR A 200 2.70 6.05 -29.30
N LYS A 201 3.63 6.86 -29.84
CA LYS A 201 3.45 8.31 -29.96
C LYS A 201 2.02 8.61 -30.40
N LYS A 202 1.28 9.15 -29.43
CA LYS A 202 0.00 9.85 -29.55
C LYS A 202 -0.17 10.43 -30.96
N LYS A 203 -0.91 9.74 -31.82
CA LYS A 203 -2.06 10.43 -32.40
C LYS A 203 -2.88 10.79 -31.17
N LYS A 204 -2.70 12.02 -30.68
CA LYS A 204 -3.67 12.64 -29.80
C LYS A 204 -4.97 12.63 -30.58
N THR A 205 -5.76 11.57 -30.45
CA THR A 205 -7.18 11.78 -30.24
C THR A 205 -7.19 12.51 -28.92
N SER A 206 -7.20 13.83 -29.00
CA SER A 206 -7.29 14.69 -27.84
C SER A 206 -8.47 14.20 -27.01
N VAL A 207 -8.20 13.69 -25.81
CA VAL A 207 -9.15 13.77 -24.71
C VAL A 207 -9.69 15.19 -24.76
N SER A 208 -10.97 15.37 -25.08
CA SER A 208 -11.57 16.71 -25.19
C SER A 208 -11.83 17.33 -23.81
N VAL A 209 -11.00 17.01 -22.82
CA VAL A 209 -10.92 17.79 -21.59
C VAL A 209 -10.22 19.08 -21.98
N LYS A 210 -10.97 20.18 -21.95
CA LYS A 210 -10.41 21.49 -22.29
C LYS A 210 -9.22 21.75 -21.36
N SER A 211 -8.12 22.31 -21.88
CA SER A 211 -6.94 22.65 -21.06
C SER A 211 -7.31 23.52 -19.85
N SER A 212 -8.36 24.33 -20.00
CA SER A 212 -8.96 25.16 -18.97
C SER A 212 -9.66 24.37 -17.85
N ASP A 213 -10.18 23.17 -18.12
CA ASP A 213 -10.78 22.27 -17.11
C ASP A 213 -9.69 21.66 -16.21
N MET A 214 -8.57 21.23 -16.81
CA MET A 214 -7.41 20.72 -16.06
C MET A 214 -6.73 21.81 -15.24
N SER A 215 -6.54 22.99 -15.82
CA SER A 215 -6.05 24.19 -15.11
C SER A 215 -6.94 24.50 -13.91
N CYS A 216 -8.27 24.37 -14.08
CA CYS A 216 -9.22 24.58 -12.99
C CYS A 216 -9.05 23.58 -11.83
N VAL A 217 -8.89 22.28 -12.12
CA VAL A 217 -8.73 21.25 -11.08
C VAL A 217 -7.38 21.36 -10.36
N LEU A 218 -6.31 21.68 -11.09
CA LEU A 218 -5.01 21.93 -10.47
C LEU A 218 -5.05 23.11 -9.51
N ASN A 219 -5.72 24.19 -9.90
CA ASN A 219 -5.95 25.34 -9.02
C ASN A 219 -6.78 24.96 -7.78
N GLN A 220 -7.82 24.12 -7.91
CA GLN A 220 -8.59 23.63 -6.76
C GLN A 220 -7.71 22.85 -5.77
N ARG A 221 -6.78 22.02 -6.26
CA ARG A 221 -5.83 21.27 -5.40
C ARG A 221 -4.83 22.19 -4.69
N VAL A 222 -4.27 23.17 -5.41
CA VAL A 222 -3.36 24.16 -4.83
C VAL A 222 -4.07 24.97 -3.74
N LEU A 223 -5.31 25.41 -4.01
CA LEU A 223 -6.13 26.11 -3.03
C LEU A 223 -6.42 25.23 -1.82
N THR A 224 -6.76 23.95 -2.02
CA THR A 224 -7.03 23.02 -0.92
C THR A 224 -5.82 22.89 0.00
N GLY A 225 -4.63 22.67 -0.56
CA GLY A 225 -3.39 22.62 0.24
C GLY A 225 -3.09 23.92 0.98
N ALA A 226 -3.35 25.09 0.35
CA ALA A 226 -3.18 26.37 1.02
C ALA A 226 -4.18 26.59 2.18
N VAL A 227 -5.42 26.12 2.04
CA VAL A 227 -6.40 26.15 3.13
C VAL A 227 -6.02 25.20 4.26
N GLU A 228 -5.57 23.98 3.94
CA GLU A 228 -5.12 23.03 4.93
C GLU A 228 -3.94 23.59 5.74
N MET A 229 -2.95 24.19 5.08
CA MET A 229 -1.84 24.84 5.77
C MET A 229 -2.30 26.00 6.65
N TYR A 230 -3.23 26.83 6.15
CA TYR A 230 -3.80 27.92 6.94
C TYR A 230 -4.51 27.43 8.21
N LEU A 231 -5.31 26.36 8.09
CA LEU A 231 -6.06 25.77 9.21
C LEU A 231 -5.15 25.02 10.19
N MET A 232 -4.00 24.50 9.74
CA MET A 232 -2.98 23.93 10.63
C MET A 232 -2.29 25.00 11.49
N ASP A 233 -2.09 26.20 10.93
CA ASP A 233 -1.43 27.30 11.64
C ASP A 233 -2.41 28.10 12.54
N HIS A 234 -3.72 27.95 12.34
CA HIS A 234 -4.79 28.67 13.06
C HIS A 234 -5.84 27.72 13.64
N GLU A 235 -5.47 27.00 14.70
CA GLU A 235 -6.33 26.03 15.40
C GLU A 235 -7.61 26.65 16.03
N ASP A 236 -7.64 27.97 16.21
CA ASP A 236 -8.74 28.76 16.78
C ASP A 236 -9.65 29.41 15.71
N PHE A 237 -9.45 29.10 14.43
CA PHE A 237 -10.24 29.70 13.35
C PHE A 237 -11.73 29.33 13.45
N VAL A 238 -12.56 30.29 13.88
CA VAL A 238 -14.01 30.15 13.90
C VAL A 238 -14.58 30.43 12.51
N LEU A 239 -15.34 29.48 12.00
CA LEU A 239 -15.95 29.49 10.67
C LEU A 239 -16.98 30.64 10.51
N GLU A 240 -16.52 31.82 10.17
CA GLU A 240 -17.38 32.81 9.54
C GLU A 240 -17.43 32.55 8.03
N LYS A 241 -18.61 32.76 7.43
CA LYS A 241 -18.83 32.68 5.97
C LYS A 241 -18.11 33.84 5.28
N ASP A 242 -16.78 33.83 5.32
CA ASP A 242 -15.99 34.86 4.69
C ASP A 242 -15.86 34.54 3.20
N SER A 243 -16.65 35.24 2.39
CA SER A 243 -16.64 35.14 0.93
C SER A 243 -15.27 35.51 0.32
N ASP A 244 -14.36 36.09 1.10
CA ASP A 244 -13.02 36.50 0.67
C ASP A 244 -11.87 35.68 1.30
N PHE A 245 -12.14 34.49 1.85
CA PHE A 245 -11.10 33.64 2.45
C PHE A 245 -9.88 33.37 1.54
N ILE A 246 -10.07 33.21 0.23
CA ILE A 246 -8.97 33.01 -0.72
C ILE A 246 -8.06 34.26 -0.82
N LYS A 247 -8.63 35.45 -0.62
CA LYS A 247 -7.85 36.70 -0.56
C LYS A 247 -6.95 36.71 0.68
N LYS A 248 -7.47 36.24 1.81
CA LYS A 248 -6.72 36.09 3.07
C LYS A 248 -5.51 35.16 2.92
N LEU A 249 -5.65 34.06 2.19
CA LEU A 249 -4.54 33.15 1.88
C LEU A 249 -3.39 33.83 1.10
N VAL A 250 -3.70 34.83 0.27
CA VAL A 250 -2.69 35.61 -0.44
C VAL A 250 -2.07 36.66 0.48
N GLU A 251 -2.89 37.37 1.26
CA GLU A 251 -2.45 38.40 2.21
C GLU A 251 -1.50 37.82 3.27
N GLU A 252 -1.78 36.61 3.75
CA GLU A 252 -0.96 35.88 4.73
C GLU A 252 0.10 34.97 4.09
N LYS A 253 0.31 35.08 2.78
CA LYS A 253 1.40 34.44 2.02
C LYS A 253 1.36 32.90 1.95
N TYR A 254 0.22 32.26 2.23
CA TYR A 254 -0.01 30.85 1.89
C TYR A 254 -0.13 30.65 0.37
N LEU A 255 -0.50 31.70 -0.36
CA LEU A 255 -0.48 31.76 -1.82
C LEU A 255 0.32 32.97 -2.29
N LYS A 256 1.11 32.80 -3.36
CA LYS A 256 1.83 33.91 -3.98
C LYS A 256 0.90 34.88 -4.72
N VAL A 257 -0.12 34.35 -5.38
CA VAL A 257 -1.12 35.10 -6.15
C VAL A 257 -2.45 34.35 -6.11
N ARG A 258 -3.56 35.06 -6.28
CA ARG A 258 -4.89 34.46 -6.38
C ARG A 258 -5.02 33.67 -7.70
N PRO A 259 -5.30 32.35 -7.67
CA PRO A 259 -5.53 31.57 -8.88
C PRO A 259 -6.77 32.08 -9.63
N VAL A 260 -6.68 32.14 -10.96
CA VAL A 260 -7.78 32.54 -11.85
C VAL A 260 -8.22 31.32 -12.66
N CYS A 261 -9.53 31.06 -12.68
CA CYS A 261 -10.07 29.96 -13.49
C CYS A 261 -10.17 30.40 -14.95
N GLU A 262 -9.50 29.68 -15.85
CA GLU A 262 -9.56 29.92 -17.30
C GLU A 262 -10.97 29.74 -17.88
N ASN A 263 -11.83 28.95 -17.23
CA ASN A 263 -13.25 28.83 -17.55
C ASN A 263 -14.10 30.00 -17.03
N LYS A 264 -13.48 31.10 -16.56
CA LYS A 264 -14.13 32.28 -15.97
C LYS A 264 -14.98 31.96 -14.73
N GLY A 265 -14.66 30.85 -14.06
CA GLY A 265 -15.25 30.48 -12.77
C GLY A 265 -14.62 31.25 -11.61
N VAL A 266 -15.33 31.33 -10.51
CA VAL A 266 -14.85 31.89 -9.25
C VAL A 266 -14.62 30.73 -8.29
N TYR A 267 -13.42 30.69 -7.70
CA TYR A 267 -13.12 29.74 -6.63
C TYR A 267 -13.75 30.22 -5.33
N SER A 268 -14.35 29.29 -4.59
CA SER A 268 -14.84 29.51 -3.24
C SER A 268 -14.42 28.34 -2.36
N ALA A 269 -14.18 28.63 -1.09
CA ALA A 269 -14.03 27.62 -0.06
C ALA A 269 -15.37 27.47 0.66
N ALA A 270 -15.87 26.24 0.76
CA ALA A 270 -16.99 25.91 1.60
C ALA A 270 -16.46 25.04 2.74
N PHE A 271 -16.72 25.46 3.98
CA PHE A 271 -16.26 24.73 5.14
C PHE A 271 -17.42 23.91 5.72
N SER A 272 -17.14 22.64 6.02
CA SER A 272 -18.09 21.81 6.76
C SER A 272 -18.12 22.21 8.24
N PRO A 273 -19.21 21.92 8.97
CA PRO A 273 -19.26 22.06 10.42
C PRO A 273 -18.16 21.28 11.16
N ASP A 274 -17.59 20.27 10.50
CA ASP A 274 -16.54 19.39 11.01
C ASP A 274 -15.11 19.91 10.71
N GLY A 275 -14.99 21.11 10.14
CA GLY A 275 -13.70 21.76 9.87
C GLY A 275 -13.04 21.39 8.53
N ASP A 276 -13.69 20.59 7.68
CA ASP A 276 -13.18 20.28 6.35
C ASP A 276 -13.41 21.46 5.39
N ALA A 277 -12.38 21.82 4.62
CA ALA A 277 -12.50 22.81 3.55
C ALA A 277 -12.68 22.13 2.20
N VAL A 278 -13.83 22.34 1.57
CA VAL A 278 -14.10 21.93 0.19
C VAL A 278 -13.92 23.14 -0.73
N ILE A 279 -12.87 23.11 -1.54
CA ILE A 279 -12.70 24.09 -2.61
C ILE A 279 -13.62 23.74 -3.77
N ARG A 280 -14.41 24.71 -4.22
CA ARG A 280 -15.27 24.58 -5.39
C ARG A 280 -14.97 25.70 -6.37
N CYS A 281 -15.17 25.43 -7.65
CA CYS A 281 -15.19 26.45 -8.67
C CYS A 281 -16.59 26.58 -9.26
N SER A 282 -17.09 27.80 -9.43
CA SER A 282 -18.41 28.03 -10.03
C SER A 282 -18.51 27.61 -11.51
N CYS A 283 -17.38 27.30 -12.17
CA CYS A 283 -17.40 26.67 -13.50
C CYS A 283 -17.88 25.21 -13.49
N GLY A 284 -18.09 24.63 -12.31
CA GLY A 284 -18.70 23.31 -12.14
C GLY A 284 -17.77 22.12 -12.37
N VAL A 285 -16.54 22.34 -12.86
CA VAL A 285 -15.54 21.28 -13.08
C VAL A 285 -15.01 20.76 -11.75
N THR A 286 -15.15 19.47 -11.50
CA THR A 286 -14.59 18.79 -10.31
C THR A 286 -13.57 17.72 -10.69
N GLN A 287 -12.70 17.37 -9.74
CA GLN A 287 -11.74 16.29 -9.90
C GLN A 287 -12.44 14.96 -10.25
N HIS A 288 -13.53 14.63 -9.56
CA HIS A 288 -14.34 13.43 -9.84
C HIS A 288 -14.91 13.41 -11.25
N GLN A 289 -15.33 14.56 -11.81
CA GLN A 289 -15.84 14.60 -13.19
C GLN A 289 -14.75 14.43 -14.24
N ILE A 290 -13.52 14.88 -13.96
CA ILE A 290 -12.37 14.62 -14.82
C ILE A 290 -11.95 13.16 -14.70
N GLU A 291 -11.89 12.62 -13.48
CA GLU A 291 -11.59 11.21 -13.21
C GLU A 291 -12.65 10.28 -13.81
N GLU A 292 -13.94 10.59 -13.70
CA GLU A 292 -15.02 9.84 -14.37
C GLU A 292 -14.98 9.98 -15.89
N LYS A 293 -14.55 11.12 -16.44
CA LYS A 293 -14.35 11.26 -17.90
C LYS A 293 -13.15 10.44 -18.36
N ILE A 294 -12.12 10.32 -17.52
CA ILE A 294 -10.94 9.48 -17.76
C ILE A 294 -11.28 7.99 -17.55
N GLU A 295 -12.14 7.63 -16.59
CA GLU A 295 -12.57 6.25 -16.30
C GLU A 295 -13.65 5.75 -17.25
N LYS A 296 -14.62 6.59 -17.67
CA LYS A 296 -15.63 6.22 -18.68
C LYS A 296 -15.05 6.11 -20.10
N GLU A 297 -13.88 6.69 -20.34
CA GLU A 297 -13.02 6.43 -21.50
C GLU A 297 -11.74 5.68 -21.08
N ASP A 298 -11.84 4.65 -20.23
CA ASP A 298 -10.76 3.68 -19.99
C ASP A 298 -10.45 2.92 -21.30
N SER A 299 -9.71 3.62 -22.14
CA SER A 299 -9.20 3.30 -23.46
C SER A 299 -7.83 2.60 -23.35
N ARG A 300 -7.61 1.82 -22.28
CA ARG A 300 -6.44 0.94 -22.13
C ARG A 300 -6.24 -0.03 -23.30
N PHE A 301 -7.25 -0.18 -24.16
CA PHE A 301 -7.27 -1.03 -25.34
C PHE A 301 -7.57 -0.22 -26.61
N SER A 302 -6.62 0.60 -27.08
CA SER A 302 -6.73 1.11 -28.44
C SER A 302 -6.63 -0.07 -29.44
N PRO A 303 -7.40 -0.07 -30.55
CA PRO A 303 -7.28 -1.11 -31.56
C PRO A 303 -5.86 -1.24 -32.13
N GLU A 304 -5.04 -0.18 -32.10
CA GLU A 304 -3.64 -0.23 -32.49
C GLU A 304 -2.78 -0.97 -31.45
N LEU A 305 -3.03 -0.73 -30.16
CA LEU A 305 -2.33 -1.39 -29.07
C LEU A 305 -2.65 -2.90 -29.04
N SER A 306 -3.91 -3.28 -29.23
CA SER A 306 -4.30 -4.71 -29.33
C SER A 306 -3.57 -5.42 -30.46
N LYS A 307 -3.54 -4.81 -31.66
CA LYS A 307 -2.84 -5.38 -32.81
C LYS A 307 -1.33 -5.49 -32.58
N ALA A 308 -0.75 -4.52 -31.89
CA ALA A 308 0.66 -4.55 -31.54
C ALA A 308 0.99 -5.68 -30.57
N ILE A 309 0.16 -5.85 -29.53
CA ILE A 309 0.27 -6.93 -28.56
C ILE A 309 0.14 -8.28 -29.27
N ASP A 310 -0.88 -8.46 -30.09
CA ASP A 310 -1.09 -9.71 -30.86
C ASP A 310 0.11 -10.03 -31.76
N LYS A 311 0.63 -9.01 -32.46
CA LYS A 311 1.82 -9.15 -33.31
C LYS A 311 3.04 -9.54 -32.48
N TYR A 312 3.20 -8.95 -31.30
CA TYR A 312 4.31 -9.24 -30.40
C TYR A 312 4.23 -10.67 -29.86
N ILE A 313 3.07 -11.10 -29.34
CA ILE A 313 2.85 -12.46 -28.81
C ILE A 313 3.18 -13.52 -29.89
N LYS A 314 2.81 -13.27 -31.15
CA LYS A 314 3.08 -14.18 -32.28
C LYS A 314 4.52 -14.08 -32.82
N SER A 315 5.36 -13.20 -32.27
CA SER A 315 6.72 -12.97 -32.77
C SER A 315 7.74 -13.97 -32.24
N LYS A 316 8.80 -14.20 -33.01
CA LYS A 316 9.99 -14.94 -32.54
C LYS A 316 10.68 -14.22 -31.37
N THR A 317 10.54 -12.89 -31.28
CA THR A 317 11.08 -12.08 -30.18
C THR A 317 10.42 -12.46 -28.87
N PHE A 318 9.09 -12.53 -28.80
CA PHE A 318 8.37 -12.95 -27.60
C PHE A 318 8.77 -14.35 -27.15
N THR A 319 8.90 -15.30 -28.07
CA THR A 319 9.35 -16.67 -27.74
C THR A 319 10.75 -16.67 -27.12
N LYS A 320 11.69 -15.89 -27.68
CA LYS A 320 13.04 -15.73 -27.13
C LYS A 320 13.03 -15.05 -25.76
N GLU A 321 12.29 -13.94 -25.64
CA GLU A 321 12.22 -13.16 -24.42
C GLU A 321 11.57 -13.93 -23.27
N LYS A 322 10.50 -14.70 -23.56
CA LYS A 322 9.84 -15.61 -22.62
C LYS A 322 10.82 -16.65 -22.10
N LYS A 323 11.58 -17.29 -23.00
CA LYS A 323 12.58 -18.30 -22.60
C LYS A 323 13.63 -17.71 -21.64
N GLU A 324 14.18 -16.56 -21.98
CA GLU A 324 15.16 -15.86 -21.15
C GLU A 324 14.55 -15.45 -19.80
N LEU A 325 13.31 -14.95 -19.76
CA LEU A 325 12.61 -14.64 -18.51
C LEU A 325 12.53 -15.88 -17.59
N MET A 326 12.18 -17.04 -18.14
CA MET A 326 12.12 -18.28 -17.36
C MET A 326 13.49 -18.72 -16.83
N GLU A 327 14.58 -18.41 -17.54
CA GLU A 327 15.94 -18.64 -17.05
C GLU A 327 16.28 -17.72 -15.87
N PHE A 328 15.86 -16.45 -15.91
CA PHE A 328 15.98 -15.53 -14.77
C PHE A 328 15.21 -16.02 -13.54
N TYR A 329 13.98 -16.50 -13.70
CA TYR A 329 13.20 -17.07 -12.58
C TYR A 329 13.85 -18.33 -12.00
N LYS A 330 14.41 -19.21 -12.84
CA LYS A 330 15.17 -20.39 -12.38
C LYS A 330 16.39 -20.00 -11.55
N GLU A 331 17.16 -19.01 -12.01
CA GLU A 331 18.30 -18.48 -11.26
C GLU A 331 17.85 -17.85 -9.94
N GLN A 332 16.80 -17.02 -9.96
CA GLN A 332 16.25 -16.36 -8.78
C GLN A 332 15.79 -17.35 -7.70
N ASN A 333 15.15 -18.45 -8.10
CA ASN A 333 14.68 -19.50 -7.20
C ASN A 333 15.81 -20.29 -6.51
N GLN A 334 17.04 -20.20 -7.01
CA GLN A 334 18.22 -20.82 -6.41
C GLN A 334 18.94 -19.91 -5.43
N LEU A 335 18.60 -18.61 -5.38
CA LEU A 335 19.25 -17.66 -4.49
C LEU A 335 18.77 -17.84 -3.05
N ASP A 336 19.71 -17.97 -2.11
CA ASP A 336 19.41 -17.81 -0.70
C ASP A 336 19.64 -16.38 -0.27
N ILE A 337 18.56 -15.60 -0.22
CA ILE A 337 18.63 -14.19 0.17
C ILE A 337 18.99 -13.98 1.64
N TYR A 338 18.98 -15.01 2.50
CA TYR A 338 19.32 -14.90 3.91
C TYR A 338 20.76 -15.33 4.21
N SER A 339 21.43 -15.96 3.25
CA SER A 339 22.82 -16.41 3.37
C SER A 339 23.80 -15.31 2.95
N ALA A 340 24.70 -14.91 3.85
CA ALA A 340 25.79 -13.99 3.53
C ALA A 340 26.74 -14.55 2.44
N ALA A 341 26.86 -15.88 2.32
CA ALA A 341 27.67 -16.52 1.30
C ALA A 341 27.14 -16.30 -0.13
N ASP A 342 25.85 -15.96 -0.26
CA ASP A 342 25.19 -15.73 -1.54
C ASP A 342 25.05 -14.24 -1.88
N ASP A 343 25.55 -13.31 -1.04
CA ASP A 343 25.44 -11.86 -1.27
C ASP A 343 25.96 -11.43 -2.64
N SER A 344 27.15 -11.90 -3.01
CA SER A 344 27.75 -11.61 -4.32
C SER A 344 26.91 -12.17 -5.48
N LYS A 345 26.27 -13.33 -5.29
CA LYS A 345 25.39 -13.92 -6.31
C LYS A 345 24.11 -13.10 -6.46
N VAL A 346 23.51 -12.69 -5.35
CA VAL A 346 22.32 -11.84 -5.32
C VAL A 346 22.59 -10.49 -5.99
N GLU A 347 23.69 -9.83 -5.65
CA GLU A 347 24.10 -8.56 -6.27
C GLU A 347 24.32 -8.70 -7.78
N LYS A 348 25.01 -9.76 -8.19
CA LYS A 348 25.25 -10.05 -9.62
C LYS A 348 23.94 -10.31 -10.37
N PHE A 349 23.00 -11.03 -9.76
CA PHE A 349 21.67 -11.26 -10.31
C PHE A 349 20.90 -9.95 -10.48
N ILE A 350 20.80 -9.13 -9.43
CA ILE A 350 20.11 -7.84 -9.46
C ILE A 350 20.69 -6.93 -10.55
N ARG A 351 22.03 -6.87 -10.67
CA ARG A 351 22.69 -6.09 -11.71
C ARG A 351 22.32 -6.59 -13.11
N ARG A 352 22.32 -7.91 -13.34
CA ARG A 352 21.92 -8.50 -14.63
C ARG A 352 20.46 -8.23 -14.98
N VAL A 353 19.56 -8.21 -14.01
CA VAL A 353 18.16 -7.82 -14.23
C VAL A 353 18.09 -6.37 -14.68
N LYS A 354 18.76 -5.44 -13.97
CA LYS A 354 18.80 -3.99 -14.31
C LYS A 354 19.42 -3.71 -15.68
N GLU A 355 20.42 -4.48 -16.09
CA GLU A 355 21.14 -4.33 -17.36
C GLU A 355 20.49 -5.08 -18.52
N SER A 356 19.41 -5.85 -18.27
CA SER A 356 18.76 -6.64 -19.30
C SER A 356 18.15 -5.75 -20.38
N LYS A 357 18.26 -6.18 -21.64
CA LYS A 357 17.56 -5.52 -22.77
C LYS A 357 16.21 -6.18 -23.07
N ASN A 358 15.90 -7.28 -22.39
CA ASN A 358 14.67 -8.04 -22.57
C ASN A 358 13.51 -7.31 -21.87
N LYS A 359 12.44 -7.01 -22.62
CA LYS A 359 11.31 -6.22 -22.11
C LYS A 359 10.57 -7.00 -21.03
N LEU A 360 10.42 -8.32 -21.19
CA LEU A 360 9.78 -9.15 -20.18
C LEU A 360 10.60 -9.19 -18.89
N VAL A 361 11.93 -9.35 -18.98
CA VAL A 361 12.80 -9.36 -17.79
C VAL A 361 12.72 -8.05 -17.02
N ASN A 362 12.82 -6.92 -17.71
CA ASN A 362 12.82 -5.60 -17.06
C ASN A 362 11.49 -5.22 -16.39
N ASN A 363 10.36 -5.79 -16.85
CA ASN A 363 9.04 -5.45 -16.31
C ASN A 363 8.47 -6.53 -15.38
N LEU A 364 8.84 -7.80 -15.57
CA LEU A 364 8.25 -8.93 -14.85
C LEU A 364 9.21 -9.55 -13.83
N VAL A 365 10.53 -9.39 -13.95
CA VAL A 365 11.45 -9.83 -12.89
C VAL A 365 11.53 -8.73 -11.85
N PHE A 366 11.08 -9.04 -10.64
CA PHE A 366 11.08 -8.07 -9.56
C PHE A 366 12.50 -7.68 -9.13
N ASN A 367 12.83 -6.40 -9.24
CA ASN A 367 14.05 -5.85 -8.66
C ASN A 367 13.92 -5.80 -7.13
N SER A 368 14.56 -6.76 -6.48
CA SER A 368 14.34 -7.12 -5.09
C SER A 368 15.25 -6.43 -4.09
N GLU A 369 16.13 -5.51 -4.49
CA GLU A 369 17.20 -5.00 -3.61
C GLU A 369 16.67 -4.41 -2.28
N GLY A 370 15.70 -3.51 -2.34
CA GLY A 370 15.10 -2.91 -1.14
C GLY A 370 14.31 -3.94 -0.32
N LEU A 371 13.62 -4.86 -0.99
CA LEU A 371 12.83 -5.90 -0.33
C LEU A 371 13.71 -6.93 0.37
N ILE A 372 14.82 -7.34 -0.24
CA ILE A 372 15.80 -8.26 0.36
C ILE A 372 16.41 -7.64 1.62
N LYS A 373 16.83 -6.37 1.54
CA LYS A 373 17.34 -5.62 2.71
C LYS A 373 16.31 -5.61 3.84
N ARG A 374 15.05 -5.34 3.51
CA ARG A 374 13.92 -5.40 4.46
C ARG A 374 13.74 -6.79 5.07
N LEU A 375 13.67 -7.84 4.26
CA LEU A 375 13.48 -9.21 4.75
C LEU A 375 14.62 -9.66 5.67
N ARG A 376 15.88 -9.32 5.33
CA ARG A 376 17.03 -9.57 6.22
C ARG A 376 16.91 -8.81 7.54
N SER A 377 16.49 -7.55 7.49
CA SER A 377 16.26 -6.73 8.69
C SER A 377 15.18 -7.34 9.59
N ILE A 378 14.05 -7.75 9.00
CA ILE A 378 12.97 -8.45 9.70
C ILE A 378 13.49 -9.73 10.35
N GLN A 379 14.22 -10.58 9.60
CA GLN A 379 14.75 -11.82 10.12
C GLN A 379 15.73 -11.60 11.28
N LYS A 380 16.62 -10.61 11.19
CA LYS A 380 17.54 -10.24 12.28
C LYS A 380 16.79 -9.83 13.55
N ARG A 381 15.70 -9.08 13.42
CA ARG A 381 14.84 -8.66 14.54
C ARG A 381 14.09 -9.85 15.13
N VAL A 382 13.56 -10.73 14.30
CA VAL A 382 12.96 -12.02 14.71
C VAL A 382 13.94 -12.85 15.53
N ASP A 383 15.17 -13.03 15.05
CA ASP A 383 16.20 -13.80 15.76
C ASP A 383 16.58 -13.16 17.11
N LYS A 384 16.62 -11.82 17.19
CA LYS A 384 16.82 -11.11 18.46
C LYS A 384 15.68 -11.36 19.44
N LEU A 385 14.42 -11.33 18.98
CA LEU A 385 13.24 -11.58 19.82
C LEU A 385 13.16 -13.05 20.28
N ALA A 386 13.56 -14.00 19.43
CA ALA A 386 13.67 -15.41 19.78
C ALA A 386 14.79 -15.70 20.79
N ALA A 387 15.75 -14.79 20.96
CA ALA A 387 16.86 -14.89 21.92
C ALA A 387 16.63 -14.09 23.22
N LEU A 388 15.48 -13.41 23.37
CA LEU A 388 15.07 -12.75 24.62
C LEU A 388 15.00 -13.73 25.80
#